data_AF-A0A7I7SVL0-F1
#
_entry.id   AF-A0A7I7SVL0-F1
#
_cell.length_a   1.000
_cell.length_b   1.000
_cell.length_c   1.000
_cell.angle_alpha   90.00
_cell.angle_beta   90.00
_cell.angle_gamma   90.00
#
_symmetry.space_group_name_H-M   'P 1'
#
loop_
_entity.id
_entity.type
_entity.pdbx_description
1 polymer ?
#
loop_
_entity_poly.entity_id
_entity_poly.type
_entity_poly.pdbx_seq_one_letter_code
_entity_poly.pdbx_strand_id
1 'polypeptide(L)'
;MKRKFTATAPNQLWVTDLTFVPTWAGVAYACFIVDAYSRMIVGWRVAGHMRTSMVLDALEMARWSRGNLLAGLRCHSDAGSQFTSIRYGERLAEIGAPL
;
A
#
# COMPACT_ATOMS: atom_id res chain seq x y z
N MET A 1 15.08 12.39 -8.00
CA MET A 1 13.84 12.21 -8.77
C MET A 1 12.68 12.80 -7.97
N LYS A 2 11.98 13.82 -8.47
CA LYS A 2 10.92 14.52 -7.72
C LYS A 2 9.69 13.61 -7.56
N ARG A 3 9.55 12.97 -6.40
CA ARG A 3 8.36 12.17 -6.04
C ARG A 3 7.14 13.11 -5.96
N LYS A 4 6.20 13.00 -6.90
CA LYS A 4 4.94 13.76 -6.88
C LYS A 4 3.97 13.08 -5.90
N PHE A 5 4.03 13.47 -4.64
CA PHE A 5 3.13 13.00 -3.57
C PHE A 5 1.82 13.80 -3.48
N THR A 6 1.46 14.52 -4.53
CA THR A 6 0.27 15.37 -4.54
C THR A 6 -0.88 14.63 -5.24
N ALA A 7 -1.98 14.44 -4.53
CA ALA A 7 -3.27 14.01 -5.08
C ALA A 7 -4.28 15.15 -4.94
N THR A 8 -5.14 15.33 -5.93
CA THR A 8 -6.16 16.40 -5.95
C THR A 8 -7.56 15.87 -5.66
N ALA A 9 -7.74 14.55 -5.62
CA ALA A 9 -8.98 13.88 -5.25
C ALA A 9 -8.69 12.52 -4.56
N PRO A 10 -9.67 11.94 -3.82
CA PRO A 10 -9.56 10.59 -3.28
C PRO A 10 -9.29 9.54 -4.37
N ASN A 11 -8.62 8.46 -4.00
CA ASN A 11 -8.29 7.29 -4.83
C ASN A 11 -7.40 7.58 -6.05
N GLN A 12 -6.69 8.72 -6.07
CA GLN A 12 -5.69 9.01 -7.10
C GLN A 12 -4.28 8.53 -6.75
N LEU A 13 -3.95 8.53 -5.46
CA LEU A 13 -2.66 8.09 -4.95
C LEU A 13 -2.83 7.41 -3.60
N TRP A 14 -2.45 6.14 -3.54
CA TRP A 14 -2.28 5.44 -2.27
C TRP A 14 -0.80 5.32 -1.95
N VAL A 15 -0.47 5.54 -0.68
CA VAL A 15 0.88 5.37 -0.14
C VAL A 15 0.86 4.17 0.80
N THR A 16 1.82 3.28 0.63
CA THR A 16 2.01 2.13 1.51
C THR A 16 3.11 2.45 2.50
N ASP A 17 2.79 2.30 3.78
CA ASP A 17 3.71 2.42 4.90
C ASP A 17 3.87 1.06 5.57
N LEU A 18 5.12 0.65 5.83
CA LEU A 18 5.42 -0.56 6.58
C LEU A 18 6.22 -0.19 7.81
N THR A 19 5.73 -0.62 8.96
CA THR A 19 6.37 -0.42 10.24
C THR A 19 6.45 -1.72 11.02
N PHE A 20 7.35 -1.77 11.99
CA PHE A 20 7.53 -2.90 12.89
C PHE A 20 7.39 -2.44 14.34
N VAL A 21 6.66 -3.22 15.12
CA VAL A 21 6.35 -2.94 16.51
C VAL A 21 6.92 -4.08 17.35
N PRO A 22 7.97 -3.82 18.17
CA PRO A 22 8.45 -4.79 19.14
C PRO A 22 7.37 -5.11 20.17
N THR A 23 7.16 -6.40 20.45
CA THR A 23 6.24 -6.90 21.48
C THR A 23 6.96 -7.92 22.37
N TRP A 24 6.36 -8.30 23.49
CA TRP A 24 6.91 -9.35 24.34
C TRP A 24 6.92 -10.75 23.70
N ALA A 25 6.13 -10.97 22.65
CA ALA A 25 6.06 -12.23 21.92
C ALA A 25 6.92 -12.24 20.63
N GLY A 26 7.70 -11.19 20.38
CA GLY A 26 8.45 -10.98 19.14
C GLY A 26 8.02 -9.70 18.42
N VAL A 27 8.38 -9.59 17.13
CA VAL A 27 8.10 -8.38 16.34
C VAL A 27 6.81 -8.54 15.55
N ALA A 28 5.89 -7.58 15.68
CA ALA A 28 4.73 -7.45 14.80
C ALA A 28 5.08 -6.53 13.63
N TYR A 29 4.72 -6.93 12.42
CA TYR A 29 4.86 -6.12 11.21
C TYR A 29 3.48 -5.59 10.83
N ALA A 30 3.38 -4.29 10.58
CA ALA A 30 2.14 -3.64 10.17
C ALA A 30 2.34 -2.97 8.82
N CYS A 31 1.41 -3.21 7.91
CA CYS A 31 1.31 -2.55 6.62
C CYS A 31 0.05 -1.70 6.59
N PHE A 32 0.18 -0.44 6.21
CA PHE A 32 -0.91 0.50 6.03
C PHE A 32 -0.95 0.99 4.59
N ILE A 33 -2.14 1.05 4.01
CA ILE A 33 -2.39 1.72 2.74
C ILE A 33 -3.20 2.96 3.04
N VAL A 34 -2.62 4.12 2.75
CA VAL A 34 -3.17 5.43 3.08
C VAL A 34 -3.50 6.15 1.79
N ASP A 35 -4.71 6.68 1.69
CA ASP A 35 -5.08 7.58 0.61
C ASP A 35 -4.42 8.95 0.83
N ALA A 36 -3.59 9.40 -0.13
CA ALA A 36 -2.76 10.59 0.04
C ALA A 36 -3.56 11.90 0.12
N TYR A 37 -4.76 11.93 -0.47
CA TYR A 37 -5.64 13.09 -0.43
C TYR A 37 -6.40 13.18 0.89
N SER A 38 -7.15 12.13 1.24
CA SER A 38 -8.04 12.11 2.41
C SER A 38 -7.34 11.76 3.72
N ARG A 39 -6.10 11.23 3.65
CA ARG A 39 -5.34 10.68 4.79
C ARG A 39 -6.01 9.50 5.48
N MET A 40 -7.05 8.92 4.89
CA MET A 40 -7.70 7.72 5.42
C MET A 40 -6.83 6.48 5.18
N ILE A 41 -6.75 5.62 6.20
CA ILE A 41 -6.29 4.24 6.01
C ILE A 41 -7.39 3.50 5.28
N VAL A 42 -7.10 3.06 4.05
CA VAL A 42 -8.06 2.36 3.19
C VAL A 42 -7.91 0.85 3.30
N GLY A 43 -6.72 0.35 3.64
CA GLY A 43 -6.47 -1.04 3.94
C GLY A 43 -5.27 -1.20 4.86
N TRP A 44 -5.23 -2.30 5.60
CA TRP A 44 -4.12 -2.58 6.52
C TRP A 44 -4.00 -4.08 6.79
N ARG A 45 -2.81 -4.49 7.26
CA ARG A 45 -2.57 -5.85 7.71
C ARG A 45 -1.49 -5.87 8.78
N VAL A 46 -1.65 -6.73 9.78
CA VAL A 46 -0.62 -7.03 10.79
C VAL A 46 -0.28 -8.51 10.75
N ALA A 47 1.00 -8.84 10.78
CA ALA A 47 1.49 -10.22 10.79
C ALA A 47 2.76 -10.35 11.64
N GLY A 48 3.05 -11.56 12.13
CA GLY A 48 4.32 -11.89 12.79
C GLY A 48 5.50 -12.05 11.81
N HIS A 49 5.33 -11.66 10.55
CA HIS A 49 6.36 -11.81 9.51
C HIS A 49 6.30 -10.67 8.49
N MET A 50 7.44 -10.36 7.87
CA MET A 50 7.53 -9.43 6.75
C MET A 50 7.51 -10.21 5.42
N ARG A 51 6.32 -10.43 4.85
CA ARG A 51 6.14 -11.13 3.57
C ARG A 51 5.28 -10.32 2.62
N THR A 52 5.46 -10.52 1.31
CA THR A 52 4.65 -9.88 0.26
C THR A 52 3.14 -10.10 0.45
N SER A 53 2.74 -11.28 0.95
CA SER A 53 1.35 -11.60 1.23
C SER A 53 0.69 -10.59 2.16
N MET A 54 1.41 -10.07 3.15
CA MET A 54 0.88 -9.05 4.06
C MET A 54 0.47 -7.77 3.31
N VAL A 55 1.25 -7.37 2.31
CA VAL A 55 0.98 -6.17 1.52
C VAL A 55 -0.15 -6.41 0.52
N LEU A 56 -0.22 -7.61 -0.05
CA LEU A 56 -1.32 -8.02 -0.93
C LEU A 56 -2.65 -8.07 -0.18
N ASP A 57 -2.68 -8.64 1.03
CA ASP A 57 -3.87 -8.66 1.89
C ASP A 57 -4.36 -7.23 2.19
N ALA A 58 -3.44 -6.32 2.52
CA ALA A 58 -3.78 -4.92 2.78
C ALA A 58 -4.33 -4.23 1.51
N LEU A 59 -3.80 -4.55 0.33
CA LEU A 59 -4.24 -3.99 -0.95
C LEU A 59 -5.63 -4.50 -1.36
N GLU A 60 -5.89 -5.79 -1.14
CA GLU A 60 -7.21 -6.38 -1.37
C GLU A 60 -8.26 -5.77 -0.44
N MET A 61 -7.92 -5.59 0.84
CA MET A 61 -8.76 -4.86 1.79
C MET A 61 -9.03 -3.42 1.32
N ALA A 62 -8.00 -2.70 0.86
CA ALA A 62 -8.14 -1.35 0.33
C ALA A 62 -9.05 -1.27 -0.89
N ARG A 63 -8.91 -2.23 -1.80
CA ARG A 63 -9.77 -2.37 -2.98
C ARG A 63 -11.23 -2.59 -2.57
N TRP A 64 -11.51 -3.51 -1.64
CA TRP A 64 -12.88 -3.74 -1.17
C TRP A 64 -13.48 -2.53 -0.46
N SER A 65 -12.68 -1.83 0.36
CA SER A 65 -13.09 -0.60 1.07
C SER A 65 -13.53 0.53 0.13
N ARG A 66 -12.97 0.59 -1.09
CA ARG A 66 -13.21 1.69 -2.05
C ARG A 66 -14.00 1.28 -3.30
N GLY A 67 -14.27 0.00 -3.50
CA GLY A 67 -15.04 -0.52 -4.63
C GLY A 67 -14.36 -0.32 -5.98
N ASN A 68 -15.14 -0.19 -7.05
CA ASN A 68 -14.64 -0.11 -8.45
C ASN A 68 -14.12 1.29 -8.87
N LEU A 69 -13.99 2.25 -7.93
CA LEU A 69 -13.54 3.62 -8.21
C LEU A 69 -12.00 3.76 -8.18
N LEU A 70 -11.29 2.82 -8.82
CA LEU A 70 -9.82 2.75 -8.78
C LEU A 70 -9.16 3.04 -10.14
N ALA A 71 -9.93 3.47 -11.13
CA ALA A 71 -9.41 3.82 -12.44
C ALA A 71 -8.41 5.00 -12.32
N GLY A 72 -7.15 4.77 -12.72
CA GLY A 72 -6.08 5.78 -12.63
C GLY A 72 -5.45 5.93 -11.23
N LEU A 73 -5.78 5.05 -10.28
CA LEU A 73 -5.11 4.99 -8.98
C LEU A 73 -3.63 4.60 -9.17
N ARG A 74 -2.73 5.38 -8.57
CA ARG A 74 -1.32 5.02 -8.44
C ARG A 74 -1.02 4.59 -7.01
N CYS A 75 -0.20 3.56 -6.85
CA CYS A 75 0.30 3.13 -5.54
C CYS A 75 1.81 3.39 -5.43
N HIS A 76 2.24 4.07 -4.37
CA HIS A 76 3.64 4.25 -4.03
C HIS A 76 3.96 3.57 -2.70
N SER A 77 5.11 2.92 -2.60
CA SER A 77 5.65 2.45 -1.33
C SER A 77 6.66 3.46 -0.80
N ASP A 78 6.51 3.88 0.46
CA ASP A 78 7.49 4.73 1.14
C ASP A 78 8.44 3.91 2.05
N ALA A 79 8.28 2.59 2.09
CA ALA A 79 9.23 1.69 2.73
C ALA A 79 10.52 1.66 1.90
N GLY A 80 11.44 2.59 2.19
CA GLY A 80 12.68 2.81 1.46
C GLY A 80 13.44 1.53 1.15
N SER A 81 14.03 1.45 -0.06
CA SER A 81 14.92 0.45 -0.70
C SER A 81 14.74 -1.07 -0.44
N GLN A 82 14.34 -1.48 0.75
CA GLN A 82 14.05 -2.85 1.20
C GLN A 82 12.88 -3.49 0.44
N PHE A 83 11.95 -2.70 -0.12
CA PHE A 83 10.82 -3.21 -0.91
C PHE A 83 10.91 -2.94 -2.43
N THR A 84 11.93 -2.22 -2.91
CA THR A 84 12.11 -1.98 -4.36
C THR A 84 12.27 -3.26 -5.18
N SER A 85 12.62 -4.39 -4.55
CA SER A 85 12.80 -5.68 -5.22
C SER A 85 11.55 -6.58 -5.22
N ILE A 86 10.58 -6.33 -4.33
CA ILE A 86 9.35 -7.12 -4.27
C ILE A 86 8.31 -6.45 -5.19
N ARG A 87 8.51 -6.61 -6.50
CA ARG A 87 7.49 -6.62 -7.57
C ARG A 87 6.18 -5.87 -7.29
N TYR A 88 6.27 -4.57 -7.02
CA TYR A 88 5.09 -3.68 -7.10
C TYR A 88 4.78 -3.31 -8.57
N GLY A 89 5.79 -3.36 -9.44
CA GLY A 89 5.66 -2.99 -10.85
C GLY A 89 4.95 -4.01 -11.75
N GLU A 90 4.89 -5.30 -11.37
CA GLU A 90 4.35 -6.35 -12.24
C GLU A 90 2.93 -6.83 -11.86
N ARG A 91 2.37 -6.41 -10.72
CA ARG A 91 1.01 -6.83 -10.29
C ARG A 91 -0.09 -5.77 -10.53
N LEU A 92 0.28 -4.52 -10.81
CA LEU A 92 -0.68 -3.47 -11.21
C LEU A 92 -1.31 -3.75 -12.60
N ALA A 93 -0.62 -4.53 -13.44
CA ALA A 93 -1.13 -5.00 -14.73
C ALA A 93 -2.28 -6.05 -14.59
N GLU A 94 -2.34 -6.80 -13.49
CA GLU A 94 -3.42 -7.78 -13.25
C GLU A 94 -4.72 -7.12 -12.73
N ILE A 95 -4.65 -5.89 -12.21
CA ILE A 95 -5.82 -5.16 -11.67
C ILE A 95 -6.35 -4.05 -12.58
N GLY A 96 -5.82 -3.90 -13.81
CA GLY A 96 -6.41 -3.06 -14.86
C GLY A 96 -6.15 -1.56 -14.74
N ALA A 97 -5.09 -1.13 -14.04
CA ALA A 97 -4.69 0.27 -13.99
C ALA A 97 -3.51 0.53 -14.97
N PRO A 98 -3.71 1.26 -16.08
CA PRO A 98 -2.60 1.66 -16.94
C PRO A 98 -1.71 2.71 -16.25
N LEU A 99 -0.41 2.66 -16.60
CA LEU A 99 0.71 3.44 -16.06
C LEU A 99 0.44 4.94 -15.86
#